data_AF-A0A5E9ASN1-F1
#
_entry.id   AF-A0A5E9ASN1-F1
#
_cell.length_a   1.000
_cell.length_b   1.000
_cell.length_c   1.000
_cell.angle_alpha   90.00
_cell.angle_beta   90.00
_cell.angle_gamma   90.00
#
_symmetry.space_group_name_H-M   'P 1'
#
loop_
_entity.id
_entity.type
_entity.pdbx_description
1 polymer ?
#
loop_
_entity_poly.entity_id
_entity_poly.type
_entity_poly.pdbx_seq_one_letter_code
_entity_poly.pdbx_strand_id
1 'polypeptide(L)'
;HPEGADYVIVPAMMRDDDPDVLKWIRAQPAKGAMVIGVCVGATVVGASGLLDGKRATTHWYSLSELRQKHPTIRYVADRRYVVDRNVATTTGITASMPMMLTLIEAIAGRDKAEAVARDLGLVHWDARHDSGAFRFTRPFALTAIGNTLAFFNHEQLGIPLTPGMDEVSLALAADAWSRTFRSRVVTFAAKDGAVVSRAGIRILPDQVASDWPVDRKVSAMSDTPPAKALDRTLEDITARYGARTTDFVAMQLEYPRTQPAQ
;
A
#
# COMPACT_ATOMS: atom_id res chain seq x y z
N HIS A 1 -18.71 -14.75 10.48
CA HIS A 1 -17.97 -15.54 11.49
C HIS A 1 -18.72 -15.53 12.81
N PRO A 2 -19.34 -16.65 13.21
CA PRO A 2 -20.16 -16.74 14.42
C PRO A 2 -19.38 -16.52 15.73
N GLU A 3 -18.05 -16.71 15.72
CA GLU A 3 -17.17 -16.51 16.89
C GLU A 3 -16.42 -15.16 16.90
N GLY A 4 -16.60 -14.32 15.87
CA GLY A 4 -15.76 -13.12 15.65
C GLY A 4 -14.54 -13.43 14.77
N ALA A 5 -13.79 -12.39 14.40
CA ALA A 5 -12.52 -12.53 13.68
C ALA A 5 -11.36 -12.33 14.65
N ASP A 6 -10.25 -13.06 14.49
CA ASP A 6 -9.04 -12.83 15.30
C ASP A 6 -8.38 -11.49 14.93
N TYR A 7 -8.43 -11.15 13.64
CA TYR A 7 -7.88 -9.91 13.08
C TYR A 7 -8.85 -9.27 12.12
N VAL A 8 -8.91 -7.94 12.17
CA VAL A 8 -9.73 -7.13 11.27
C VAL A 8 -8.81 -6.12 10.60
N ILE A 9 -8.52 -6.35 9.33
CA ILE A 9 -7.73 -5.43 8.51
C ILE A 9 -8.66 -4.37 7.91
N VAL A 10 -8.41 -3.11 8.24
CA VAL A 10 -9.18 -1.97 7.74
C VAL A 10 -8.31 -1.23 6.72
N PRO A 11 -8.57 -1.41 5.41
CA PRO A 11 -7.79 -0.77 4.36
C PRO A 11 -8.20 0.71 4.22
N ALA A 12 -7.59 1.40 3.26
CA ALA A 12 -8.12 2.66 2.76
C ALA A 12 -9.55 2.45 2.22
N MET A 13 -10.47 3.32 2.61
CA MET A 13 -11.87 3.30 2.18
C MET A 13 -12.25 4.65 1.59
N MET A 14 -13.16 4.66 0.59
CA MET A 14 -13.68 5.92 0.02
C MET A 14 -14.49 6.73 1.03
N ARG A 15 -15.14 6.03 1.98
CA ARG A 15 -15.89 6.62 3.08
C ARG A 15 -15.32 6.12 4.39
N ASP A 16 -15.04 7.04 5.30
CA ASP A 16 -14.59 6.77 6.66
C ASP A 16 -15.71 6.92 7.71
N ASP A 17 -16.94 7.19 7.26
CA ASP A 17 -18.07 7.60 8.10
C ASP A 17 -19.30 6.67 8.03
N ASP A 18 -19.18 5.51 7.36
CA ASP A 18 -20.31 4.58 7.22
C ASP A 18 -20.71 4.00 8.59
N PRO A 19 -21.91 4.33 9.13
CA PRO A 19 -22.27 4.00 10.50
C PRO A 19 -22.35 2.50 10.75
N ASP A 20 -22.73 1.70 9.75
CA ASP A 20 -22.84 0.24 9.89
C ASP A 20 -21.45 -0.40 9.94
N VAL A 21 -20.53 0.07 9.09
CA VAL A 21 -19.13 -0.35 9.12
C VAL A 21 -18.46 0.05 10.44
N LEU A 22 -18.63 1.30 10.87
CA LEU A 22 -18.04 1.81 12.10
C LEU A 22 -18.54 1.06 13.33
N LYS A 23 -19.86 0.82 13.41
CA LYS A 23 -20.46 0.03 14.48
C LYS A 23 -19.94 -1.40 14.48
N TRP A 24 -19.81 -2.01 13.29
CA TRP A 24 -19.27 -3.36 13.16
C TRP A 24 -17.81 -3.43 13.62
N ILE A 25 -16.93 -2.53 13.17
CA ILE A 25 -15.52 -2.46 13.56
C ILE A 25 -15.37 -2.27 15.07
N ARG A 26 -16.12 -1.31 15.66
CA ARG A 26 -16.07 -0.99 17.09
C ARG A 26 -16.40 -2.20 17.98
N ALA A 27 -17.24 -3.12 17.50
CA ALA A 27 -17.65 -4.29 18.25
C ALA A 27 -16.62 -5.44 18.25
N GLN A 28 -15.63 -5.42 17.35
CA GLN A 28 -14.71 -6.56 17.15
C GLN A 28 -13.75 -6.79 18.32
N PRO A 29 -13.17 -5.77 18.95
CA PRO A 29 -12.30 -5.98 20.12
C PRO A 29 -12.98 -6.67 21.30
N ALA A 30 -14.28 -6.43 21.51
CA ALA A 30 -15.04 -7.12 22.55
C ALA A 30 -15.21 -8.63 22.28
N LYS A 31 -14.95 -9.05 21.04
CA LYS A 31 -14.92 -10.45 20.59
C LYS A 31 -13.49 -11.01 20.54
N GLY A 32 -12.50 -10.27 21.04
CA GLY A 32 -11.09 -10.67 21.04
C GLY A 32 -10.28 -10.23 19.82
N ALA A 33 -10.88 -9.54 18.85
CA ALA A 33 -10.18 -9.16 17.63
C ALA A 33 -9.13 -8.07 17.83
N MET A 34 -8.00 -8.19 17.14
CA MET A 34 -7.10 -7.07 16.88
C MET A 34 -7.51 -6.33 15.60
N VAL A 35 -7.76 -5.03 15.72
CA VAL A 35 -8.11 -4.17 14.56
C VAL A 35 -6.85 -3.50 14.02
N ILE A 36 -6.60 -3.60 12.71
CA ILE A 36 -5.39 -3.09 12.07
C ILE A 36 -5.79 -2.10 10.97
N GLY A 37 -5.61 -0.80 11.23
CA GLY A 37 -5.82 0.26 10.24
C GLY A 37 -4.58 0.44 9.37
N VAL A 38 -4.70 0.17 8.07
CA VAL A 38 -3.57 0.26 7.13
C VAL A 38 -3.66 1.56 6.35
N CYS A 39 -2.55 2.32 6.27
CA CYS A 39 -2.49 3.59 5.56
C CYS A 39 -3.58 4.54 6.08
N VAL A 40 -4.41 5.11 5.20
CA VAL A 40 -5.54 5.96 5.59
C VAL A 40 -6.69 5.19 6.25
N GLY A 41 -6.67 3.86 6.28
CA GLY A 41 -7.62 3.06 7.05
C GLY A 41 -7.63 3.39 8.55
N ALA A 42 -6.55 3.99 9.07
CA ALA A 42 -6.52 4.53 10.42
C ALA A 42 -7.58 5.63 10.67
N THR A 43 -8.06 6.35 9.64
CA THR A 43 -9.16 7.32 9.79
C THR A 43 -10.49 6.64 10.06
N VAL A 44 -10.75 5.51 9.39
CA VAL A 44 -11.94 4.67 9.64
C VAL A 44 -11.90 4.11 11.06
N VAL A 45 -10.73 3.61 11.49
CA VAL A 45 -10.56 3.12 12.87
C VAL A 45 -10.70 4.25 13.88
N GLY A 46 -10.22 5.46 13.56
CA GLY A 46 -10.45 6.68 14.34
C GLY A 46 -11.93 7.03 14.47
N ALA A 47 -12.66 7.04 13.35
CA ALA A 47 -14.09 7.32 13.29
C ALA A 47 -14.94 6.31 14.09
N SER A 48 -14.48 5.07 14.23
CA SER A 48 -15.13 4.07 15.08
C SER A 48 -14.97 4.33 16.60
N GLY A 49 -14.13 5.29 16.98
CA GLY A 49 -13.76 5.61 18.38
C GLY A 49 -12.72 4.67 18.98
N LEU A 50 -12.22 3.68 18.21
CA LEU A 50 -11.25 2.71 18.72
C LEU A 50 -9.86 3.29 18.99
N LEU A 51 -9.54 4.47 18.44
CA LEU A 51 -8.26 5.16 18.66
C LEU A 51 -8.29 6.21 19.80
N ASP A 52 -9.44 6.44 20.43
CA ASP A 52 -9.56 7.48 21.45
C ASP A 52 -8.59 7.26 22.62
N GLY A 53 -7.71 8.24 22.87
CA GLY A 53 -6.67 8.18 23.90
C GLY A 53 -5.52 7.20 23.62
N LYS A 54 -5.49 6.54 22.45
CA LYS A 54 -4.44 5.57 22.09
C LYS A 54 -3.33 6.21 21.27
N ARG A 55 -2.20 5.51 21.22
CA ARG A 55 -1.11 5.78 20.29
C ARG A 55 -1.46 5.27 18.91
N ALA A 56 -1.23 6.09 17.88
CA ALA A 56 -1.48 5.69 16.50
C ALA A 56 -0.55 6.42 15.53
N THR A 57 -0.47 5.88 14.32
CA THR A 57 0.10 6.54 13.14
C THR A 57 -0.89 6.42 11.98
N THR A 58 -0.63 7.09 10.86
CA THR A 58 -1.41 7.01 9.62
C THR A 58 -0.54 7.48 8.46
N HIS A 59 -1.03 7.35 7.23
CA HIS A 59 -0.36 7.90 6.07
C HIS A 59 -0.21 9.43 6.19
N TRP A 60 0.94 9.98 5.80
CA TRP A 60 1.28 11.41 5.98
C TRP A 60 0.20 12.37 5.46
N TYR A 61 -0.45 12.01 4.35
CA TYR A 61 -1.52 12.79 3.72
C TYR A 61 -2.72 13.04 4.64
N SER A 62 -3.13 12.04 5.42
CA SER A 62 -4.32 12.11 6.29
C SER A 62 -3.99 12.44 7.74
N LEU A 63 -2.70 12.62 8.07
CA LEU A 63 -2.26 12.87 9.44
C LEU A 63 -2.91 14.11 10.06
N SER A 64 -2.93 15.23 9.33
CA SER A 64 -3.50 16.48 9.84
C SER A 64 -5.00 16.34 10.10
N GLU A 65 -5.73 15.73 9.15
CA GLU A 65 -7.16 15.52 9.26
C GLU A 65 -7.51 14.57 10.40
N LEU A 66 -6.80 13.44 10.53
CA LEU A 66 -7.00 12.49 11.63
C LEU A 66 -6.85 13.18 12.99
N ARG A 67 -5.79 14.00 13.15
CA ARG A 67 -5.53 14.73 14.40
C ARG A 67 -6.57 15.82 14.68
N GLN A 68 -7.13 16.44 13.64
CA GLN A 68 -8.18 17.43 13.80
C GLN A 68 -9.51 16.79 14.20
N LYS A 69 -9.92 15.71 13.53
CA LYS A 69 -11.17 14.99 13.81
C LYS A 69 -11.13 14.25 15.15
N HIS A 70 -9.96 13.73 15.54
CA HIS A 70 -9.78 12.90 16.73
C HIS A 70 -8.62 13.40 17.60
N PRO A 71 -8.80 14.52 18.32
CA PRO A 71 -7.71 15.19 19.04
C PRO A 71 -7.16 14.40 20.23
N THR A 72 -7.85 13.35 20.68
CA THR A 72 -7.39 12.47 21.77
C THR A 72 -6.36 11.44 21.30
N ILE A 73 -6.21 11.24 19.99
CA ILE A 73 -5.21 10.33 19.42
C ILE A 73 -3.81 10.88 19.66
N ARG A 74 -2.94 10.04 20.24
CA ARG A 74 -1.54 10.35 20.48
C ARG A 74 -0.71 9.91 19.27
N TYR A 75 -0.47 10.83 18.34
CA TYR A 75 0.35 10.55 17.16
C TYR A 75 1.77 10.11 17.54
N VAL A 76 2.26 9.06 16.89
CA VAL A 76 3.64 8.56 17.02
C VAL A 76 4.34 8.68 15.67
N ALA A 77 5.28 9.63 15.58
CA ALA A 77 6.15 9.79 14.42
C ALA A 77 7.23 8.70 14.34
N ASP A 78 7.87 8.60 13.18
CA ASP A 78 9.06 7.78 12.91
C ASP A 78 8.86 6.28 13.14
N ARG A 79 7.58 5.87 13.01
CA ARG A 79 7.15 4.49 13.13
C ARG A 79 6.22 4.11 11.98
N ARG A 80 6.62 3.08 11.21
CA ARG A 80 5.83 2.47 10.14
C ARG A 80 4.54 1.86 10.67
N TYR A 81 4.57 1.33 11.88
CA TYR A 81 3.39 0.83 12.56
C TYR A 81 3.47 1.03 14.06
N VAL A 82 2.30 1.15 14.67
CA VAL A 82 2.09 1.38 16.10
C VAL A 82 1.02 0.43 16.58
N VAL A 83 1.32 -0.32 17.65
CA VAL A 83 0.37 -1.21 18.33
C VAL A 83 0.06 -0.61 19.71
N ASP A 84 -1.23 -0.42 20.03
CA ASP A 84 -1.71 0.02 21.35
C ASP A 84 -2.95 -0.80 21.76
N ARG A 85 -2.71 -1.80 22.61
CA ARG A 85 -3.70 -2.78 23.08
C ARG A 85 -4.26 -3.58 21.90
N ASN A 86 -5.57 -3.51 21.69
CA ASN A 86 -6.35 -4.25 20.69
C ASN A 86 -6.38 -3.57 19.29
N VAL A 87 -5.53 -2.57 19.06
CA VAL A 87 -5.48 -1.84 17.79
C VAL A 87 -4.05 -1.67 17.33
N ALA A 88 -3.81 -1.83 16.03
CA ALA A 88 -2.61 -1.43 15.34
C ALA A 88 -2.94 -0.45 14.20
N THR A 89 -2.00 0.43 13.88
CA THR A 89 -2.10 1.34 12.73
C THR A 89 -0.78 1.37 11.97
N THR A 90 -0.83 1.56 10.65
CA THR A 90 0.37 1.71 9.82
C THR A 90 0.40 3.06 9.11
N THR A 91 1.59 3.48 8.69
CA THR A 91 1.73 4.55 7.71
C THR A 91 1.42 4.01 6.30
N GLY A 92 1.94 4.66 5.26
CA GLY A 92 1.65 4.34 3.87
C GLY A 92 2.04 2.95 3.37
N ILE A 93 1.77 2.72 2.09
CA ILE A 93 1.75 1.42 1.42
C ILE A 93 2.93 0.52 1.78
N THR A 94 4.15 1.07 1.84
CA THR A 94 5.37 0.30 2.13
C THR A 94 5.47 -0.19 3.57
N ALA A 95 4.74 0.40 4.53
CA ALA A 95 4.62 -0.08 5.90
C ALA A 95 3.81 -1.37 6.02
N SER A 96 3.04 -1.75 4.99
CA SER A 96 2.23 -2.97 5.00
C SER A 96 3.09 -4.23 5.15
N MET A 97 4.24 -4.31 4.47
CA MET A 97 5.15 -5.47 4.57
C MET A 97 5.67 -5.71 6.00
N PRO A 98 6.35 -4.75 6.66
CA PRO A 98 6.85 -4.98 8.01
C PRO A 98 5.71 -5.21 9.03
N MET A 99 4.53 -4.59 8.85
CA MET A 99 3.37 -4.86 9.69
C MET A 99 2.86 -6.30 9.50
N MET A 100 2.71 -6.77 8.26
CA MET A 100 2.24 -8.13 7.98
C MET A 100 3.24 -9.19 8.42
N LEU A 101 4.54 -8.95 8.27
CA LEU A 101 5.57 -9.85 8.83
C LEU A 101 5.52 -9.89 10.36
N THR A 102 5.29 -8.76 11.03
CA THR A 102 5.07 -8.72 12.48
C THR A 102 3.81 -9.47 12.89
N LEU A 103 2.75 -9.39 12.10
CA LEU A 103 1.52 -10.14 12.31
C LEU A 103 1.74 -11.65 12.15
N ILE A 104 2.46 -12.07 11.11
CA ILE A 104 2.84 -13.47 10.90
C ILE A 104 3.69 -13.98 12.07
N GLU A 105 4.63 -13.17 12.57
CA GLU A 105 5.43 -13.52 13.74
C GLU A 105 4.55 -13.73 14.98
N ALA A 106 3.55 -12.87 15.18
CA ALA A 106 2.61 -12.99 16.30
C ALA A 106 1.70 -14.22 16.19
N ILE A 107 1.32 -14.63 14.98
CA ILE A 107 0.41 -15.76 14.73
C ILE A 107 1.15 -17.10 14.72
N ALA A 108 2.30 -17.17 14.03
CA ALA A 108 2.97 -18.40 13.64
C ALA A 108 4.43 -18.49 14.11
N GLY A 109 4.89 -17.51 14.88
CA GLY A 109 6.25 -17.46 15.41
C GLY A 109 7.28 -16.88 14.44
N ARG A 110 8.46 -16.57 14.99
CA ARG A 110 9.56 -15.90 14.30
C ARG A 110 10.05 -16.67 13.07
N ASP A 111 10.23 -17.98 13.18
CA ASP A 111 10.74 -18.82 12.09
C ASP A 111 9.88 -18.72 10.83
N LYS A 112 8.55 -18.70 11.00
CA LYS A 112 7.61 -18.56 9.88
C LYS A 112 7.69 -17.17 9.26
N ALA A 113 7.77 -16.13 10.08
CA ALA A 113 7.93 -14.75 9.61
C ALA A 113 9.24 -14.57 8.83
N GLU A 114 10.35 -15.15 9.30
CA GLU A 114 11.64 -15.10 8.60
C GLU A 114 11.63 -15.90 7.29
N ALA A 115 10.94 -17.03 7.24
CA ALA A 115 10.74 -17.76 6.00
C ALA A 115 9.98 -16.91 4.96
N VAL A 116 8.86 -16.30 5.36
CA VAL A 116 8.10 -15.41 4.47
C VAL A 116 8.90 -14.17 4.09
N ALA A 117 9.68 -13.58 5.00
CA ALA A 117 10.54 -12.44 4.70
C ALA A 117 11.58 -12.80 3.63
N ARG A 118 12.20 -13.98 3.71
CA ARG A 118 13.12 -14.47 2.67
C ARG A 118 12.44 -14.64 1.32
N ASP A 119 11.23 -15.19 1.28
CA ASP A 119 10.44 -15.32 0.05
C ASP A 119 10.10 -13.95 -0.57
N LEU A 120 9.88 -12.94 0.28
CA LEU A 120 9.68 -11.55 -0.15
C LEU A 120 10.99 -10.83 -0.55
N GLY A 121 12.16 -11.41 -0.30
CA GLY A 121 13.46 -10.77 -0.52
C GLY A 121 13.87 -9.76 0.55
N LEU A 122 13.29 -9.85 1.75
CA LEU A 122 13.62 -9.01 2.90
C LEU A 122 14.58 -9.75 3.85
N VAL A 123 15.71 -9.13 4.15
CA VAL A 123 16.67 -9.64 5.15
C VAL A 123 16.22 -9.30 6.57
N HIS A 124 15.68 -8.10 6.75
CA HIS A 124 15.20 -7.59 8.04
C HIS A 124 13.94 -6.73 7.85
N TRP A 125 13.09 -6.72 8.87
CA TRP A 125 11.95 -5.81 8.97
C TRP A 125 11.88 -5.24 10.38
N ASP A 126 11.47 -3.98 10.48
CA ASP A 126 11.21 -3.32 11.74
C ASP A 126 10.22 -2.17 11.57
N ALA A 127 9.89 -1.54 12.69
CA ALA A 127 8.95 -0.43 12.73
C ALA A 127 9.57 0.94 12.41
N ARG A 128 10.88 1.09 12.21
CA ARG A 128 11.53 2.40 12.04
C ARG A 128 11.09 3.05 10.74
N HIS A 129 10.94 4.37 10.79
CA HIS A 129 10.55 5.21 9.67
C HIS A 129 11.17 6.60 9.82
N ASP A 130 11.19 7.38 8.74
CA ASP A 130 11.46 8.82 8.79
C ASP A 130 10.19 9.53 8.34
N SER A 131 9.31 9.85 9.30
CA SER A 131 8.03 10.48 8.97
C SER A 131 8.23 11.87 8.38
N GLY A 132 9.32 12.56 8.74
CA GLY A 132 9.62 13.92 8.29
C GLY A 132 9.99 14.01 6.81
N ALA A 133 10.51 12.93 6.23
CA ALA A 133 10.89 12.85 4.82
C ALA A 133 9.69 12.92 3.86
N PHE A 134 8.49 12.56 4.32
CA PHE A 134 7.29 12.42 3.48
C PHE A 134 6.30 13.55 3.73
N ARG A 135 6.27 14.49 2.78
CA ARG A 135 5.33 15.62 2.80
C ARG A 135 5.09 16.14 1.39
N PHE A 136 3.89 16.65 1.17
CA PHE A 136 3.58 17.33 -0.08
C PHE A 136 4.24 18.71 -0.12
N THR A 137 5.10 18.94 -1.10
CA THR A 137 5.89 20.18 -1.26
C THR A 137 5.55 20.87 -2.58
N ARG A 138 5.98 22.12 -2.77
CA ARG A 138 5.79 22.85 -4.03
C ARG A 138 6.35 22.09 -5.26
N PRO A 139 7.56 21.50 -5.22
CA PRO A 139 8.05 20.63 -6.31
C PRO A 139 7.11 19.47 -6.66
N PHE A 140 6.53 18.81 -5.66
CA PHE A 140 5.56 17.73 -5.88
C PHE A 140 4.24 18.25 -6.47
N ALA A 141 3.77 19.43 -6.03
CA ALA A 141 2.60 20.08 -6.61
C ALA A 141 2.79 20.40 -8.10
N LEU A 142 3.94 20.99 -8.46
CA LEU A 142 4.28 21.30 -9.85
C LEU A 142 4.39 20.02 -10.70
N THR A 143 4.93 18.94 -10.13
CA THR A 143 5.01 17.64 -10.80
C THR A 143 3.61 17.06 -11.05
N ALA A 144 2.73 17.09 -10.05
CA ALA A 144 1.35 16.62 -10.20
C ALA A 144 0.58 17.42 -11.27
N ILE A 145 0.70 18.74 -11.27
CA ILE A 145 0.08 19.62 -12.29
C ILE A 145 0.66 19.30 -13.67
N GLY A 146 1.99 19.24 -13.81
CA GLY A 146 2.65 18.95 -15.08
C GLY A 146 2.29 17.56 -15.63
N ASN A 147 2.15 16.56 -14.76
CA ASN A 147 1.75 15.22 -15.15
C ASN A 147 0.29 15.15 -15.58
N THR A 148 -0.61 15.83 -14.84
CA THR A 148 -2.04 15.89 -15.17
C THR A 148 -2.31 16.65 -16.46
N LEU A 149 -1.63 17.80 -16.67
CA LEU A 149 -1.80 18.63 -17.87
C LEU A 149 -1.16 18.07 -19.13
N ALA A 150 -0.40 16.98 -19.02
CA ALA A 150 0.14 16.25 -20.17
C ALA A 150 -0.93 15.43 -20.92
N PHE A 151 -2.07 16.07 -21.23
CA PHE A 151 -3.28 15.48 -21.82
C PHE A 151 -3.04 14.68 -23.11
N PHE A 152 -2.01 15.03 -23.89
CA PHE A 152 -1.68 14.32 -25.11
C PHE A 152 -1.08 12.92 -24.88
N ASN A 153 -0.68 12.57 -23.66
CA ASN A 153 0.03 11.31 -23.33
C ASN A 153 -0.48 10.65 -22.03
N HIS A 154 -1.78 10.64 -21.73
CA HIS A 154 -2.28 9.81 -20.63
C HIS A 154 -2.37 8.35 -21.12
N GLU A 155 -1.46 7.52 -20.65
CA GLU A 155 -1.23 6.20 -21.25
C GLU A 155 -1.99 5.10 -20.52
N GLN A 156 -2.51 4.14 -21.28
CA GLN A 156 -2.99 2.89 -20.70
C GLN A 156 -1.90 1.84 -20.81
N LEU A 157 -1.36 1.44 -19.66
CA LEU A 157 -0.31 0.43 -19.55
C LEU A 157 -0.92 -0.92 -19.18
N GLY A 158 -0.43 -2.00 -19.81
CA GLY A 158 -0.92 -3.35 -19.58
C GLY A 158 0.06 -4.18 -18.76
N ILE A 159 -0.40 -4.79 -17.67
CA ILE A 159 0.34 -5.85 -16.95
C ILE A 159 -0.28 -7.20 -17.32
N PRO A 160 0.48 -8.12 -17.94
CA PRO A 160 -0.05 -9.45 -18.28
C PRO A 160 -0.25 -10.28 -17.02
N LEU A 161 -1.42 -10.91 -16.87
CA LEU A 161 -1.65 -11.93 -15.85
C LEU A 161 -1.12 -13.28 -16.33
N THR A 162 -0.20 -13.86 -15.56
CA THR A 162 0.40 -15.17 -15.83
C THR A 162 0.20 -16.09 -14.64
N PRO A 163 -0.09 -17.39 -14.85
CA PRO A 163 -0.20 -18.34 -13.74
C PRO A 163 1.07 -18.37 -12.89
N GLY A 164 0.92 -18.36 -11.56
CA GLY A 164 2.05 -18.38 -10.63
C GLY A 164 2.80 -17.05 -10.50
N MET A 165 2.28 -15.96 -11.08
CA MET A 165 2.82 -14.63 -10.85
C MET A 165 2.79 -14.24 -9.39
N ASP A 166 3.75 -13.40 -8.99
CA ASP A 166 3.80 -12.86 -7.65
C ASP A 166 2.79 -11.74 -7.44
N GLU A 167 1.78 -11.99 -6.60
CA GLU A 167 0.71 -11.02 -6.34
C GLU A 167 1.19 -9.75 -5.62
N VAL A 168 2.25 -9.82 -4.81
CA VAL A 168 2.79 -8.68 -4.07
C VAL A 168 3.51 -7.73 -5.05
N SER A 169 4.31 -8.29 -5.95
CA SER A 169 5.00 -7.58 -7.03
C SER A 169 4.00 -6.94 -7.98
N LEU A 170 2.95 -7.68 -8.37
CA LEU A 170 1.85 -7.13 -9.16
C LEU A 170 1.21 -5.92 -8.47
N ALA A 171 0.83 -6.06 -7.19
CA ALA A 171 0.17 -5.00 -6.45
C ALA A 171 1.06 -3.76 -6.33
N LEU A 172 2.34 -3.93 -6.02
CA LEU A 172 3.30 -2.82 -5.92
C LEU A 172 3.50 -2.11 -7.25
N ALA A 173 3.66 -2.85 -8.36
CA ALA A 173 3.81 -2.23 -9.67
C ALA A 173 2.56 -1.48 -10.10
N ALA A 174 1.39 -2.13 -9.99
CA ALA A 174 0.12 -1.54 -10.38
C ALA A 174 -0.14 -0.24 -9.61
N ASP A 175 0.11 -0.23 -8.29
CA ASP A 175 -0.07 0.95 -7.45
C ASP A 175 0.93 2.06 -7.79
N ALA A 176 2.22 1.73 -7.99
CA ALA A 176 3.24 2.71 -8.35
C ALA A 176 2.97 3.39 -9.70
N TRP A 177 2.64 2.61 -10.73
CA TRP A 177 2.31 3.16 -12.06
C TRP A 177 1.00 3.97 -12.05
N SER A 178 0.03 3.62 -11.21
CA SER A 178 -1.24 4.37 -11.10
C SER A 178 -1.07 5.72 -10.40
N ARG A 179 0.06 5.95 -9.71
CA ARG A 179 0.37 7.18 -8.97
C ARG A 179 1.16 8.22 -9.76
N THR A 180 1.44 7.95 -11.03
CA THR A 180 2.21 8.86 -11.88
C THR A 180 1.43 10.10 -12.32
N PHE A 181 0.08 10.03 -12.30
CA PHE A 181 -0.83 10.95 -13.02
C PHE A 181 -0.58 11.05 -14.54
N ARG A 182 0.23 10.14 -15.10
CA ARG A 182 0.50 10.05 -16.54
C ARG A 182 0.04 8.74 -17.14
N SER A 183 -0.24 7.75 -16.31
CA SER A 183 -0.64 6.41 -16.74
C SER A 183 -1.79 5.88 -15.90
N ARG A 184 -2.64 5.10 -16.56
CA ARG A 184 -3.56 4.15 -15.95
C ARG A 184 -3.07 2.74 -16.25
N VAL A 185 -2.97 1.90 -15.23
CA VAL A 185 -2.65 0.49 -15.40
C VAL A 185 -3.92 -0.34 -15.48
N VAL A 186 -3.89 -1.35 -16.34
CA VAL A 186 -4.87 -2.42 -16.40
C VAL A 186 -4.14 -3.77 -16.45
N THR A 187 -4.71 -4.76 -15.79
CA THR A 187 -4.29 -6.15 -15.96
C THR A 187 -4.97 -6.74 -17.18
N PHE A 188 -4.29 -7.63 -17.91
CA PHE A 188 -4.88 -8.29 -19.07
C PHE A 188 -4.51 -9.78 -19.16
N ALA A 189 -5.42 -10.56 -19.73
CA ALA A 189 -5.20 -11.98 -20.04
C ALA A 189 -5.94 -12.38 -21.32
N ALA A 190 -5.45 -13.42 -22.01
CA ALA A 190 -6.03 -13.87 -23.27
C ALA A 190 -7.44 -14.47 -23.13
N LYS A 191 -7.88 -14.80 -21.91
CA LYS A 191 -9.17 -15.40 -21.62
C LYS A 191 -9.86 -14.66 -20.48
N ASP A 192 -11.18 -14.60 -20.55
CA ASP A 192 -12.02 -14.19 -19.44
C ASP A 192 -12.05 -15.31 -18.40
N GLY A 193 -11.19 -15.20 -17.39
CA GLY A 193 -11.03 -16.22 -16.38
C GLY A 193 -9.99 -15.83 -15.33
N ALA A 194 -10.21 -16.31 -14.11
CA ALA A 194 -9.29 -16.02 -13.02
C ALA A 194 -7.93 -16.70 -13.26
N VAL A 195 -6.87 -15.92 -13.17
CA VAL A 195 -5.48 -16.39 -13.13
C VAL A 195 -5.10 -16.58 -11.67
N VAL A 196 -4.51 -17.75 -11.36
CA VAL A 196 -4.10 -18.08 -10.00
C VAL A 196 -2.67 -17.58 -9.78
N SER A 197 -2.49 -16.71 -8.78
CA SER A 197 -1.19 -16.19 -8.37
C SER A 197 -0.37 -17.24 -7.62
N ARG A 198 0.89 -16.91 -7.28
CA ARG A 198 1.81 -17.78 -6.56
C ARG A 198 1.26 -18.27 -5.22
N ALA A 199 0.66 -17.39 -4.42
CA ALA A 199 0.01 -17.79 -3.15
C ALA A 199 -1.44 -18.25 -3.30
N GLY A 200 -1.94 -18.44 -4.53
CA GLY A 200 -3.27 -18.98 -4.79
C GLY A 200 -4.39 -17.92 -4.87
N ILE A 201 -4.06 -16.63 -4.95
CA ILE A 201 -5.08 -15.58 -5.15
C ILE A 201 -5.63 -15.70 -6.57
N ARG A 202 -6.96 -15.69 -6.70
CA ARG A 202 -7.66 -15.72 -7.98
C ARG A 202 -7.87 -14.29 -8.47
N ILE A 203 -7.13 -13.89 -9.49
CA ILE A 203 -7.14 -12.52 -10.03
C ILE A 203 -7.88 -12.54 -11.36
N LEU A 204 -8.93 -11.73 -11.48
CA LEU A 204 -9.63 -11.51 -12.73
C LEU A 204 -8.91 -10.41 -13.53
N PRO A 205 -8.71 -10.57 -14.84
CA PRO A 205 -8.14 -9.51 -15.67
C PRO A 205 -9.12 -8.34 -15.78
N ASP A 206 -8.60 -7.12 -15.78
CA ASP A 206 -9.41 -5.94 -16.12
C ASP A 206 -9.84 -5.97 -17.59
N GLN A 207 -9.03 -6.57 -18.47
CA GLN A 207 -9.28 -6.67 -19.90
C GLN A 207 -8.94 -8.05 -20.48
N VAL A 208 -9.79 -8.52 -21.38
CA VAL A 208 -9.54 -9.73 -22.16
C VAL A 208 -8.80 -9.35 -23.44
N ALA A 209 -7.50 -9.60 -23.50
CA ALA A 209 -6.64 -9.30 -24.62
C ALA A 209 -5.52 -10.35 -24.74
N SER A 210 -5.22 -10.80 -25.96
CA SER A 210 -4.14 -11.77 -26.19
C SER A 210 -2.74 -11.17 -26.07
N ASP A 211 -2.61 -9.86 -26.31
CA ASP A 211 -1.36 -9.12 -26.15
C ASP A 211 -1.63 -7.63 -25.89
N TRP A 212 -0.56 -6.88 -25.63
CA TRP A 212 -0.57 -5.44 -25.40
C TRP A 212 0.55 -4.77 -26.20
N PRO A 213 0.40 -3.51 -26.68
CA PRO A 213 1.48 -2.80 -27.37
C PRO A 213 2.78 -2.84 -26.58
N VAL A 214 3.87 -3.24 -27.25
CA VAL A 214 5.17 -3.55 -26.62
C VAL A 214 5.70 -2.36 -25.81
N ASP A 215 5.53 -1.14 -26.32
CA ASP A 215 5.96 0.11 -25.67
C ASP A 215 5.08 0.54 -24.48
N ARG A 216 3.95 -0.15 -24.26
CA ARG A 216 2.98 0.09 -23.16
C ARG A 216 2.75 -1.13 -22.29
N LYS A 217 3.52 -2.20 -22.50
CA LYS A 217 3.46 -3.42 -21.71
C LYS A 217 4.44 -3.29 -20.55
N VAL A 218 3.92 -3.43 -19.33
CA VAL A 218 4.72 -3.44 -18.11
C VAL A 218 5.15 -4.89 -17.84
N SER A 219 6.40 -5.07 -17.41
CA SER A 219 6.92 -6.39 -17.08
C SER A 219 6.11 -7.04 -15.96
N ALA A 220 5.82 -8.33 -16.08
CA ALA A 220 5.12 -9.11 -15.05
C ALA A 220 5.94 -9.28 -13.76
N MET A 221 7.22 -8.86 -13.75
CA MET A 221 8.16 -8.96 -12.63
C MET A 221 8.23 -10.36 -11.99
N SER A 222 8.10 -11.42 -12.79
CA SER A 222 7.99 -12.80 -12.32
C SER A 222 9.23 -13.33 -11.58
N ASP A 223 10.40 -12.78 -11.90
CA ASP A 223 11.70 -13.34 -11.50
C ASP A 223 12.41 -12.50 -10.42
N THR A 224 11.78 -11.41 -9.98
CA THR A 224 12.35 -10.48 -9.00
C THR A 224 11.71 -10.72 -7.63
N PRO A 225 12.49 -10.72 -6.53
CA PRO A 225 11.90 -10.76 -5.19
C PRO A 225 10.93 -9.59 -4.97
N PRO A 226 9.79 -9.80 -4.30
CA PRO A 226 8.74 -8.77 -4.15
C PRO A 226 9.22 -7.44 -3.57
N ALA A 227 10.15 -7.46 -2.61
CA ALA A 227 10.74 -6.27 -2.03
C ALA A 227 11.57 -5.44 -3.03
N LYS A 228 12.03 -6.07 -4.13
CA LYS A 228 12.77 -5.43 -5.23
C LYS A 228 11.88 -5.02 -6.40
N ALA A 229 10.63 -5.47 -6.42
CA ALA A 229 9.69 -5.16 -7.48
C ALA A 229 9.39 -3.65 -7.55
N LEU A 230 9.31 -2.98 -6.39
CA LEU A 230 9.10 -1.54 -6.33
C LEU A 230 10.33 -0.75 -6.81
N ASP A 231 11.55 -1.16 -6.41
CA ASP A 231 12.80 -0.55 -6.92
C ASP A 231 12.80 -0.57 -8.45
N ARG A 232 12.53 -1.75 -9.04
CA ARG A 232 12.49 -1.93 -10.49
C ARG A 232 11.40 -1.10 -11.16
N THR A 233 10.20 -1.07 -10.57
CA THR A 233 9.10 -0.27 -11.09
C THR A 233 9.45 1.22 -11.10
N LEU A 234 10.10 1.72 -10.05
CA LEU A 234 10.54 3.11 -9.97
C LEU A 234 11.65 3.43 -10.99
N GLU A 235 12.55 2.49 -11.28
CA GLU A 235 13.51 2.62 -12.39
C GLU A 235 12.80 2.76 -13.74
N ASP A 236 11.81 1.91 -14.01
CA ASP A 236 11.04 1.95 -15.26
C ASP A 236 10.21 3.25 -15.37
N ILE A 237 9.63 3.74 -14.27
CA ILE A 237 8.96 5.05 -14.21
C ILE A 237 9.96 6.18 -14.44
N THR A 238 11.19 6.08 -13.91
CA THR A 238 12.24 7.08 -14.14
C THR A 238 12.62 7.14 -15.62
N ALA A 239 12.80 5.98 -16.25
CA ALA A 239 13.12 5.90 -17.67
C ALA A 239 12.00 6.48 -18.55
N ARG A 240 10.73 6.27 -18.17
CA ARG A 240 9.57 6.70 -18.96
C ARG A 240 9.16 8.15 -18.74
N TYR A 241 9.10 8.60 -17.49
CA TYR A 241 8.51 9.88 -17.08
C TYR A 241 9.47 10.80 -16.31
N GLY A 242 10.73 10.38 -16.16
CA GLY A 242 11.78 11.15 -15.50
C GLY A 242 11.79 11.04 -13.98
N ALA A 243 12.89 11.50 -13.39
CA ALA A 243 13.15 11.43 -11.95
C ALA A 243 12.07 12.15 -11.12
N ARG A 244 11.61 13.34 -11.55
CA ARG A 244 10.58 14.11 -10.81
C ARG A 244 9.28 13.33 -10.61
N THR A 245 8.79 12.66 -11.66
CA THR A 245 7.60 11.81 -11.56
C THR A 245 7.85 10.63 -10.63
N THR A 246 9.06 10.07 -10.67
CA THR A 246 9.41 8.92 -9.82
C THR A 246 9.51 9.32 -8.35
N ASP A 247 10.13 10.45 -8.04
CA ASP A 247 10.24 10.97 -6.68
C ASP A 247 8.85 11.31 -6.13
N PHE A 248 7.97 11.82 -6.99
CA PHE A 248 6.57 12.06 -6.68
C PHE A 248 5.80 10.76 -6.36
N VAL A 249 6.01 9.69 -7.13
CA VAL A 249 5.43 8.36 -6.84
C VAL A 249 6.00 7.79 -5.53
N ALA A 250 7.31 7.80 -5.35
CA ALA A 250 7.97 7.28 -4.16
C ALA A 250 7.51 8.00 -2.89
N MET A 251 7.33 9.33 -2.94
CA MET A 251 6.79 10.13 -1.84
C MET A 251 5.37 9.69 -1.46
N GLN A 252 4.50 9.44 -2.44
CA GLN A 252 3.14 8.93 -2.18
C GLN A 252 3.13 7.52 -1.60
N LEU A 253 4.10 6.68 -1.94
CA LEU A 253 4.21 5.30 -1.42
C LEU A 253 4.87 5.24 -0.03
N GLU A 254 5.37 6.37 0.48
CA GLU A 254 6.29 6.44 1.62
C GLU A 254 7.54 5.57 1.43
N TYR A 255 8.01 5.47 0.19
CA TYR A 255 9.20 4.70 -0.15
C TYR A 255 10.44 5.60 -0.10
N PRO A 256 11.44 5.26 0.73
CA PRO A 256 12.64 6.07 0.85
C PRO A 256 13.42 6.03 -0.46
N ARG A 257 13.55 7.18 -1.12
CA ARG A 257 14.56 7.43 -2.15
C ARG A 257 15.48 8.53 -1.67
N THR A 258 16.77 8.38 -1.96
CA THR A 258 17.73 9.47 -1.85
C THR A 258 17.24 10.62 -2.73
N GLN A 259 16.68 11.66 -2.11
CA GLN A 259 16.35 12.88 -2.84
C GLN A 259 17.66 13.45 -3.40
N PRO A 260 17.70 13.94 -4.65
CA PRO A 260 18.81 14.77 -5.06
C PRO A 260 18.90 15.94 -4.09
N ALA A 261 20.11 16.18 -3.56
CA ALA A 261 20.37 17.32 -2.67
C ALA A 261 19.84 18.60 -3.34
N GLN A 262 19.04 19.37 -2.59
CA GLN A 262 18.57 20.69 -3.00
C GLN A 262 19.74 21.67 -3.14
#